data_AF-A0A3D6DA71-F1
#
_entry.id   AF-A0A3D6DA71-F1
#
_cell.length_a   1.000
_cell.length_b   1.000
_cell.length_c   1.000
_cell.angle_alpha   90.00
_cell.angle_beta   90.00
_cell.angle_gamma   90.00
#
_symmetry.space_group_name_H-M   'P 1'
#
loop_
_entity.id
_entity.type
_entity.pdbx_description
1 polymer ?
#
loop_
_entity_poly.entity_id
_entity_poly.type
_entity_poly.pdbx_seq_one_letter_code
_entity_poly.pdbx_strand_id
1 'polypeptide(L)'
;LDFLLILRSPVEVVISLCKAEEISPYDALNLWIGSVFRAECMSRPYSRNIFTYNQLLNKPQTILDSFGLNWNQSFMESRLDQATSFLRPSLYRTKVDNVRESFVATNPELTSLLVLAEQIFDGFQHPTPDIARASEKLRYQWVEILADR
;
A
#
# COMPACT_ATOMS: atom_id res chain seq x y z
N LEU A 1 11.19 17.09 -2.10
CA LEU A 1 10.65 15.73 -1.92
C LEU A 1 11.64 14.76 -2.54
N ASP A 2 12.17 13.83 -1.75
CA ASP A 2 13.19 12.89 -2.20
C ASP A 2 12.59 11.49 -2.46
N PHE A 3 11.56 11.11 -1.70
CA PHE A 3 10.88 9.82 -1.84
C PHE A 3 9.36 9.97 -1.95
N LEU A 4 8.78 9.22 -2.89
CA LEU A 4 7.34 8.99 -2.99
C LEU A 4 7.07 7.49 -2.88
N LEU A 5 6.35 7.10 -1.83
CA LEU A 5 6.00 5.72 -1.55
C LEU A 5 4.51 5.52 -1.80
N ILE A 6 4.16 4.75 -2.83
CA ILE A 6 2.78 4.45 -3.18
C ILE A 6 2.51 3.00 -2.81
N LEU A 7 1.67 2.79 -1.80
CA LEU A 7 1.27 1.47 -1.33
C LEU A 7 -0.06 1.06 -1.95
N ARG A 8 -0.19 -0.20 -2.32
CA ARG A 8 -1.44 -0.79 -2.80
C ARG A 8 -1.86 -1.93 -1.88
N SER A 9 -3.16 -2.26 -1.89
CA SER A 9 -3.71 -3.34 -1.09
C SER A 9 -2.85 -4.60 -1.23
N PRO A 10 -2.46 -5.25 -0.11
CA PRO A 10 -1.53 -6.38 -0.15
C PRO A 10 -2.07 -7.53 -0.99
N VAL A 11 -3.36 -7.88 -0.84
CA VAL A 11 -3.96 -8.99 -1.59
C VAL A 11 -3.96 -8.75 -3.10
N GLU A 12 -4.21 -7.51 -3.53
CA GLU A 12 -4.17 -7.17 -4.95
C GLU A 12 -2.76 -7.28 -5.52
N VAL A 13 -1.75 -6.81 -4.77
CA VAL A 13 -0.35 -6.90 -5.21
C VAL A 13 0.09 -8.35 -5.25
N VAL A 14 -0.23 -9.14 -4.22
CA VAL A 14 0.11 -10.57 -4.17
C VAL A 14 -0.46 -11.31 -5.37
N ILE A 15 -1.74 -11.14 -5.67
CA ILE A 15 -2.36 -11.81 -6.82
C ILE A 15 -1.75 -11.35 -8.14
N SER A 16 -1.45 -10.05 -8.27
CA SER A 16 -0.78 -9.54 -9.47
C SER A 16 0.63 -10.10 -9.61
N LEU A 17 1.36 -10.22 -8.51
CA LEU A 17 2.75 -10.67 -8.47
C LEU A 17 2.86 -12.18 -8.74
N CYS A 18 2.00 -13.00 -8.14
CA CYS A 18 1.92 -14.44 -8.44
C CYS A 18 1.66 -14.69 -9.92
N LYS A 19 0.82 -13.87 -10.57
CA LYS A 19 0.52 -14.00 -12.00
C LYS A 19 1.67 -13.55 -12.91
N ALA A 20 2.39 -12.51 -12.50
CA ALA A 20 3.44 -11.91 -13.33
C ALA A 20 4.77 -12.66 -13.22
N GLU A 21 5.11 -13.11 -12.01
CA GLU A 21 6.44 -13.66 -11.68
C GLU A 21 6.41 -15.16 -11.39
N GLU A 22 5.24 -15.81 -11.49
CA GLU A 22 5.06 -17.25 -11.25
C GLU A 22 5.53 -17.72 -9.86
N ILE A 23 5.46 -16.85 -8.85
CA ILE A 23 5.86 -17.15 -7.47
C ILE A 23 4.69 -17.58 -6.59
N SER A 24 5.00 -18.26 -5.48
CA SER A 24 3.99 -18.70 -4.53
C SER A 24 3.31 -17.51 -3.82
N PRO A 25 2.05 -17.63 -3.38
CA PRO A 25 1.38 -16.60 -2.59
C PRO A 25 2.10 -16.27 -1.26
N TYR A 26 2.77 -17.26 -0.67
CA TYR A 26 3.60 -17.06 0.52
C TYR A 26 4.78 -16.15 0.23
N ASP A 27 5.54 -16.43 -0.84
CA ASP A 27 6.69 -15.61 -1.23
C ASP A 27 6.25 -14.20 -1.62
N ALA A 28 5.14 -14.10 -2.37
CA ALA A 28 4.57 -12.82 -2.76
C ALA A 28 4.16 -11.95 -1.56
N LEU A 29 3.55 -12.54 -0.52
CA LEU A 29 3.20 -11.83 0.72
C LEU A 29 4.46 -11.33 1.44
N ASN A 30 5.47 -12.18 1.58
CA ASN A 30 6.73 -11.80 2.23
C ASN A 30 7.50 -10.74 1.44
N LEU A 31 7.49 -10.81 0.11
CA LEU A 31 8.06 -9.79 -0.76
C LEU A 31 7.33 -8.46 -0.58
N TRP A 32 5.99 -8.48 -0.53
CA TRP A 32 5.22 -7.27 -0.25
C TRP A 32 5.60 -6.66 1.10
N ILE A 33 5.53 -7.43 2.19
CA ILE A 33 5.85 -6.97 3.55
C ILE A 33 7.29 -6.44 3.64
N GLY A 34 8.25 -7.23 3.15
CA GLY A 34 9.67 -6.88 3.17
C GLY A 34 9.97 -5.62 2.35
N SER A 35 9.35 -5.47 1.18
CA SER A 35 9.52 -4.28 0.33
C SER A 35 9.00 -3.02 1.03
N VAL A 36 7.83 -3.10 1.67
CA VAL A 36 7.23 -1.97 2.40
C VAL A 36 8.12 -1.55 3.56
N PHE A 37 8.55 -2.49 4.41
CA PHE A 37 9.43 -2.16 5.53
C PHE A 37 10.78 -1.61 5.10
N ARG A 38 11.36 -2.17 4.03
CA ARG A 38 12.63 -1.69 3.50
C ARG A 38 12.49 -0.26 2.97
N ALA A 39 11.45 0.00 2.17
CA ALA A 39 11.21 1.30 1.58
C ALA A 39 10.88 2.37 2.64
N GLU A 40 10.08 2.01 3.65
CA GLU A 40 9.81 2.88 4.81
C GLU A 40 11.12 3.18 5.56
N CYS A 41 11.90 2.15 5.92
CA CYS A 41 13.13 2.32 6.68
C CYS A 41 14.17 3.19 5.94
N MET A 42 14.42 2.89 4.66
CA MET A 42 15.42 3.58 3.85
C MET A 42 15.06 5.05 3.59
N SER A 43 13.77 5.37 3.54
CA SER A 43 13.30 6.74 3.32
C SER A 43 13.23 7.57 4.60
N ARG A 44 13.42 6.97 5.79
CA ARG A 44 13.36 7.67 7.11
C ARG A 44 14.15 8.98 7.18
N PRO A 45 15.40 9.04 6.70
CA PRO A 45 16.25 10.24 6.83
C PRO A 45 15.89 11.38 5.88
N TYR A 46 14.99 11.15 4.92
CA TYR A 46 14.74 12.06 3.80
C TYR A 46 13.33 12.67 3.83
N SER A 47 13.12 13.72 3.03
CA SER A 47 11.78 14.24 2.79
C SER A 47 10.97 13.20 1.99
N ARG A 48 9.90 12.67 2.59
CA ARG A 48 9.10 11.59 2.00
C ARG A 48 7.62 11.82 2.14
N ASN A 49 6.90 11.35 1.15
CA ASN A 49 5.46 11.25 1.15
C ASN A 49 5.07 9.78 0.96
N ILE A 50 4.23 9.28 1.87
CA ILE A 50 3.71 7.91 1.80
C ILE A 50 2.20 8.00 1.61
N PHE A 51 1.70 7.40 0.54
CA PHE A 51 0.28 7.35 0.26
C PHE A 51 -0.16 5.95 -0.13
N THR A 52 -1.41 5.64 0.12
CA THR A 52 -2.04 4.44 -0.45
C THR A 52 -2.71 4.76 -1.78
N TYR A 53 -2.87 3.75 -2.63
CA TYR A 53 -3.62 3.85 -3.88
C TYR A 53 -5.06 4.31 -3.62
N ASN A 54 -5.64 3.92 -2.49
CA ASN A 54 -6.94 4.43 -2.03
C ASN A 54 -6.93 5.95 -1.82
N GLN A 55 -5.91 6.49 -1.15
CA GLN A 55 -5.79 7.93 -0.95
C GLN A 55 -5.61 8.65 -2.30
N LEU A 56 -4.86 8.07 -3.23
CA LEU A 56 -4.68 8.60 -4.58
C LEU A 56 -6.00 8.66 -5.37
N LEU A 57 -6.82 7.61 -5.30
CA LEU A 57 -8.10 7.58 -5.98
C LEU A 57 -9.12 8.56 -5.38
N ASN A 58 -9.14 8.70 -4.05
CA ASN A 58 -10.16 9.48 -3.36
C ASN A 58 -9.81 10.97 -3.20
N LYS A 59 -8.52 11.29 -3.10
CA LYS A 59 -8.02 12.66 -2.85
C LYS A 59 -6.79 12.97 -3.71
N PRO A 60 -6.89 12.87 -5.05
CA PRO A 60 -5.75 13.10 -5.94
C PRO A 60 -5.16 14.51 -5.76
N GLN A 61 -6.00 15.53 -5.55
CA GLN A 61 -5.53 16.90 -5.35
C GLN A 61 -4.67 17.06 -4.09
N THR A 62 -5.08 16.47 -2.96
CA THR A 62 -4.31 16.54 -1.71
C THR A 62 -2.91 15.93 -1.85
N ILE A 63 -2.78 14.90 -2.69
CA ILE A 63 -1.47 14.31 -3.00
C ILE A 63 -0.67 15.26 -3.88
N LEU A 64 -1.27 15.88 -4.91
CA LEU A 64 -0.60 16.86 -5.76
C LEU A 64 -0.09 18.07 -4.96
N ASP A 65 -0.90 18.57 -4.02
CA ASP A 65 -0.53 19.67 -3.13
C ASP A 65 0.64 19.30 -2.20
N SER A 66 0.71 18.05 -1.75
CA SER A 66 1.76 17.56 -0.84
C SER A 66 3.16 17.56 -1.45
N PHE A 67 3.29 17.67 -2.78
CA PHE A 67 4.58 17.76 -3.43
C PHE A 67 5.24 19.13 -3.26
N GLY A 68 4.53 20.14 -2.73
CA GLY A 68 5.07 21.49 -2.51
C GLY A 68 5.59 22.13 -3.80
N LEU A 69 5.01 21.70 -4.90
CA LEU A 69 5.53 21.84 -6.23
C LEU A 69 4.70 22.96 -6.88
N ASN A 70 5.33 24.11 -7.16
CA ASN A 70 4.70 25.26 -7.84
C ASN A 70 4.42 24.93 -9.32
N TRP A 71 3.52 23.99 -9.56
CA TRP A 71 3.08 23.65 -10.91
C TRP A 71 2.14 24.75 -11.36
N ASN A 72 2.22 25.10 -12.65
CA ASN A 72 1.33 26.11 -13.20
C ASN A 72 -0.14 25.71 -12.93
N GLN A 73 -0.83 26.47 -12.08
CA GLN A 73 -2.18 26.14 -11.59
C GLN A 73 -3.17 25.86 -12.74
N SER A 74 -3.09 26.66 -13.82
CA SER A 74 -3.92 26.48 -15.03
C SER A 74 -3.68 25.14 -15.75
N PHE A 75 -2.45 24.62 -15.71
CA PHE A 75 -2.10 23.31 -16.27
C PHE A 75 -2.60 22.17 -15.38
N MET A 76 -2.63 22.39 -14.06
CA MET A 76 -3.06 21.38 -13.10
C MET A 76 -4.57 21.19 -13.08
N GLU A 77 -5.35 22.28 -13.10
CA GLU A 77 -6.82 22.23 -13.07
C GLU A 77 -7.39 21.51 -14.30
N SER A 78 -6.93 21.87 -15.51
CA SER A 78 -7.38 21.24 -16.76
C SER A 78 -7.02 19.75 -16.89
N ARG A 79 -5.90 19.33 -16.28
CA ARG A 79 -5.46 17.93 -16.24
C ARG A 79 -6.18 17.14 -15.15
N LEU A 80 -6.56 17.77 -14.05
CA LEU A 80 -7.23 17.11 -12.93
C LEU A 80 -8.63 16.63 -13.29
N ASP A 81 -9.42 17.45 -13.99
CA ASP A 81 -10.76 17.07 -14.45
C ASP A 81 -10.69 15.87 -15.41
N GLN A 82 -9.70 15.87 -16.31
CA GLN A 82 -9.43 14.72 -17.18
C GLN A 82 -8.97 13.50 -16.38
N ALA A 83 -8.05 13.68 -15.43
CA ALA A 83 -7.49 12.60 -14.61
C ALA A 83 -8.52 11.97 -13.66
N THR A 84 -9.51 12.74 -13.20
CA THR A 84 -10.54 12.27 -12.27
C THR A 84 -11.77 11.72 -12.97
N SER A 85 -12.00 12.09 -14.24
CA SER A 85 -13.17 11.66 -15.03
C SER A 85 -13.35 10.13 -15.14
N PHE A 86 -12.27 9.37 -15.04
CA PHE A 86 -12.29 7.90 -15.10
C PHE A 86 -12.16 7.22 -13.74
N LEU A 87 -11.96 7.98 -12.65
CA LEU A 87 -11.81 7.41 -11.32
C LEU A 87 -13.19 7.12 -10.72
N ARG A 88 -13.44 5.84 -10.40
CA ARG A 88 -14.64 5.41 -9.65
C ARG A 88 -14.23 4.69 -8.36
N PRO A 89 -13.92 5.43 -7.28
CA PRO A 89 -13.35 4.85 -6.06
C PRO A 89 -14.26 3.83 -5.37
N SER A 90 -15.58 3.96 -5.51
CA SER A 90 -16.56 3.01 -4.94
C SER A 90 -16.43 1.60 -5.51
N LEU A 91 -16.11 1.47 -6.80
CA LEU A 91 -15.92 0.16 -7.45
C LEU A 91 -14.65 -0.56 -6.98
N TYR A 92 -13.67 0.20 -6.50
CA TYR A 92 -12.39 -0.38 -6.08
C TYR A 92 -12.53 -1.18 -4.77
N ARG A 93 -13.24 -0.66 -3.76
CA ARG A 93 -13.40 -1.35 -2.46
C ARG A 93 -14.08 -2.71 -2.61
N THR A 94 -15.23 -2.76 -3.27
CA THR A 94 -15.98 -4.01 -3.51
C THR A 94 -15.14 -5.05 -4.25
N LYS A 95 -14.32 -4.62 -5.22
CA LYS A 95 -13.41 -5.52 -5.92
C LYS A 95 -12.36 -6.10 -4.97
N VAL A 96 -11.75 -5.27 -4.12
CA VAL A 96 -10.74 -5.72 -3.15
C VAL A 96 -11.34 -6.72 -2.17
N ASP A 97 -12.53 -6.46 -1.63
CA ASP A 97 -13.19 -7.35 -0.66
C ASP A 97 -13.46 -8.74 -1.27
N ASN A 98 -14.05 -8.78 -2.47
CA ASN A 98 -14.29 -10.04 -3.19
C ASN A 98 -12.99 -10.82 -3.46
N VAL A 99 -11.94 -10.10 -3.83
CA VAL A 99 -10.62 -10.68 -4.10
C VAL A 99 -9.99 -11.26 -2.83
N ARG A 100 -10.14 -10.55 -1.71
CA ARG A 100 -9.68 -10.97 -0.39
C ARG A 100 -10.36 -12.26 0.07
N GLU A 101 -11.69 -12.32 -0.01
CA GLU A 101 -12.46 -13.50 0.37
C GLU A 101 -12.03 -14.74 -0.43
N SER A 102 -11.90 -14.58 -1.75
CA SER A 102 -11.42 -15.66 -2.63
C SER A 102 -10.00 -16.11 -2.31
N PHE A 103 -9.10 -15.17 -1.98
CA PHE A 103 -7.72 -15.48 -1.62
C PHE A 103 -7.64 -16.29 -0.34
N VAL A 104 -8.37 -15.88 0.71
CA VAL A 104 -8.40 -16.57 2.01
C VAL A 104 -9.02 -17.96 1.88
N ALA A 105 -10.07 -18.11 1.08
CA ALA A 105 -10.67 -19.43 0.83
C ALA A 105 -9.70 -20.39 0.14
N THR A 106 -8.78 -19.88 -0.69
CA THR A 106 -7.80 -20.67 -1.44
C THR A 106 -6.52 -20.95 -0.65
N ASN A 107 -6.13 -20.03 0.26
CA ASN A 107 -4.86 -20.11 1.01
C ASN A 107 -5.11 -19.85 2.52
N PRO A 108 -5.91 -20.69 3.20
CA PRO A 108 -6.30 -20.45 4.59
C PRO A 108 -5.10 -20.39 5.55
N GLU A 109 -4.02 -21.12 5.25
CA GLU A 109 -2.78 -21.12 6.03
C GLU A 109 -2.08 -19.76 6.02
N LEU A 110 -2.29 -18.93 4.99
CA LEU A 110 -1.65 -17.61 4.86
C LEU A 110 -2.44 -16.49 5.54
N THR A 111 -3.57 -16.81 6.18
CA THR A 111 -4.46 -15.81 6.79
C THR A 111 -3.73 -14.88 7.76
N SER A 112 -2.91 -15.43 8.68
CA SER A 112 -2.17 -14.60 9.66
C SER A 112 -1.19 -13.64 8.99
N LEU A 113 -0.53 -14.09 7.92
CA LEU A 113 0.44 -13.27 7.18
C LEU A 113 -0.27 -12.18 6.35
N LEU A 114 -1.42 -12.51 5.75
CA LEU A 114 -2.26 -11.53 5.06
C LEU A 114 -2.80 -10.48 6.03
N VAL A 115 -3.31 -10.88 7.20
CA VAL A 115 -3.79 -9.96 8.24
C VAL A 115 -2.68 -9.00 8.69
N LEU A 116 -1.46 -9.49 8.87
CA LEU A 116 -0.32 -8.62 9.16
C LEU A 116 -0.06 -7.62 8.02
N ALA A 117 -0.07 -8.08 6.77
CA ALA A 117 0.11 -7.20 5.62
C ALA A 117 -0.98 -6.11 5.54
N GLU A 118 -2.22 -6.47 5.85
CA GLU A 118 -3.35 -5.54 5.93
C GLU A 118 -3.16 -4.51 7.05
N GLN A 119 -2.72 -4.93 8.24
CA GLN A 119 -2.40 -4.03 9.35
C GLN A 119 -1.28 -3.04 8.98
N ILE A 120 -0.25 -3.50 8.27
CA ILE A 120 0.82 -2.64 7.75
C ILE A 120 0.22 -1.60 6.79
N PHE A 121 -0.58 -2.05 5.81
CA PHE A 121 -1.21 -1.16 4.83
C PHE A 121 -2.10 -0.10 5.50
N ASP A 122 -2.93 -0.50 6.46
CA ASP A 122 -3.82 0.40 7.19
C ASP A 122 -3.05 1.41 8.05
N GLY A 123 -1.92 1.01 8.63
CA GLY A 123 -1.03 1.91 9.37
C GLY A 123 -0.50 3.06 8.52
N PHE A 124 -0.28 2.84 7.22
CA PHE A 124 0.10 3.91 6.27
C PHE A 124 -1.11 4.65 5.69
N GLN A 125 -2.29 4.03 5.63
CA GLN A 125 -3.51 4.70 5.22
C GLN A 125 -3.98 5.74 6.25
N HIS A 126 -3.71 5.47 7.53
CA HIS A 126 -4.07 6.33 8.65
C HIS A 126 -2.81 6.63 9.50
N PRO A 127 -1.85 7.40 8.94
CA PRO A 127 -0.55 7.57 9.56
C PRO A 127 -0.69 8.25 10.92
N THR A 128 -0.14 7.61 11.95
CA THR A 128 -0.02 8.16 13.30
C THR A 128 1.30 8.94 13.44
N PRO A 129 1.43 9.84 14.44
CA PRO A 129 2.66 10.58 14.67
C PRO A 129 3.89 9.70 14.91
N ASP A 130 3.70 8.43 15.30
CA ASP A 130 4.77 7.49 15.62
C ASP A 130 4.74 6.23 14.71
N ILE A 131 4.61 6.47 13.40
CA ILE A 131 4.59 5.40 12.40
C ILE A 131 5.86 4.56 12.40
N ALA A 132 7.00 5.14 12.80
CA ALA A 132 8.28 4.46 12.88
C ALA A 132 8.27 3.35 13.94
N ARG A 133 7.76 3.64 15.14
CA ARG A 133 7.61 2.66 16.22
C ARG A 133 6.52 1.63 15.91
N ALA A 134 5.41 2.06 15.31
CA ALA A 134 4.36 1.14 14.87
C ALA A 134 4.90 0.14 13.83
N SER A 135 5.68 0.61 12.86
CA SER A 135 6.32 -0.23 11.85
C SER A 135 7.31 -1.22 12.45
N GLU A 136 8.05 -0.81 13.48
CA GLU A 136 8.98 -1.71 14.17
C GLU A 136 8.25 -2.83 14.93
N LYS A 137 7.14 -2.52 15.61
CA LYS A 137 6.29 -3.54 16.24
C LYS A 137 5.77 -4.56 15.23
N LEU A 138 5.25 -4.08 14.09
CA LEU A 138 4.73 -4.96 13.03
C LEU A 138 5.85 -5.81 12.40
N ARG A 139 7.08 -5.29 12.34
CA ARG A 139 8.24 -6.06 11.88
C ARG A 139 8.59 -7.20 12.83
N TYR A 140 8.51 -7.00 14.15
CA TYR A 140 8.70 -8.09 15.11
C TYR A 140 7.66 -9.19 14.93
N GLN A 141 6.38 -8.80 14.79
CA GLN A 141 5.29 -9.76 14.53
C GLN A 141 5.51 -10.55 13.23
N TRP A 142 6.06 -9.91 12.20
CA TRP A 142 6.43 -10.61 10.97
C TRP A 142 7.46 -11.72 11.23
N VAL A 143 8.51 -11.42 11.99
CA VAL A 143 9.56 -12.40 12.33
C VAL A 143 9.00 -13.54 13.18
N GLU A 144 8.09 -13.25 14.12
CA GLU A 144 7.40 -14.28 14.90
C GLU A 144 6.58 -15.23 14.00
N ILE A 145 5.77 -14.69 13.08
CA ILE A 145 5.00 -15.49 12.12
C ILE A 145 5.90 -16.36 11.23
N LEU A 146 7.10 -15.87 10.89
CA LEU A 146 8.09 -16.63 10.12
C LEU A 146 8.77 -17.73 10.94
N ALA A 147 8.94 -17.52 12.25
CA ALA A 147 9.59 -18.48 13.15
C ALA A 147 8.66 -19.64 13.57
N ASP A 148 7.35 -19.42 13.57
CA ASP A 148 6.33 -20.41 13.94
C ASP A 148 5.98 -21.40 12.79
N ARG A 149 6.68 -21.35 11.66
CA ARG A 149 6.45 -22.19 10.46
C ARG A 149 7.66 -23.06 10.15
#